data_AF-A0A933UA02-F1
#
_entry.id   AF-A0A933UA02-F1
#
_cell.length_a   1.000
_cell.length_b   1.000
_cell.length_c   1.000
_cell.angle_alpha   90.00
_cell.angle_beta   90.00
_cell.angle_gamma   90.00
#
_symmetry.space_group_name_H-M   'P 1'
#
loop_
_entity.id
_entity.type
_entity.pdbx_description
1 polymer ?
#
loop_
_entity_poly.entity_id
_entity_poly.type
_entity_poly.pdbx_seq_one_letter_code
_entity_poly.pdbx_strand_id
1 'polypeptide(L)'
;MKTVLEPWDESIMDLEDYQAERAMQKGIIHAMRRARALGTDFIMEDAGKMKKVPPRDTPRLEQQALANLDRLNRIIAELEAKRTSAAVLNDRPAAPPSADKY
;
A
#
# COMPACT_ATOMS: atom_id res chain seq x y z
N MET A 1 3.78 -4.75 -20.90
CA MET A 1 2.62 -4.57 -20.01
C MET A 1 2.89 -3.39 -19.11
N LYS A 2 2.10 -2.33 -19.23
CA LYS A 2 1.86 -1.39 -18.12
C LYS A 2 0.66 -1.99 -17.39
N THR A 3 0.82 -2.43 -16.15
CA THR A 3 -0.31 -2.45 -15.22
C THR A 3 -0.74 -1.00 -15.12
N VAL A 4 -1.80 -0.64 -15.84
CA VAL A 4 -2.41 0.66 -15.69
C VAL A 4 -3.15 0.56 -14.37
N LEU A 5 -2.54 1.10 -13.31
CA LEU A 5 -3.28 1.45 -12.10
C LEU A 5 -4.45 2.30 -12.60
N GLU A 6 -5.67 1.80 -12.44
CA GLU A 6 -6.82 2.68 -12.63
C GLU A 6 -6.61 3.88 -11.71
N PRO A 7 -6.76 5.11 -12.21
CA PRO A 7 -6.57 6.31 -11.41
C PRO A 7 -7.79 6.44 -10.49
N TRP A 8 -7.87 5.57 -9.49
CA TRP A 8 -8.70 5.80 -8.33
C TRP A 8 -8.24 7.12 -7.71
N ASP A 9 -9.20 7.93 -7.27
CA ASP A 9 -8.89 9.20 -6.62
C ASP A 9 -8.22 8.90 -5.27
N GLU A 10 -6.89 8.93 -5.27
CA GLU A 10 -6.05 8.66 -4.11
C GLU A 10 -6.22 9.72 -3.00
N SER A 11 -6.95 10.81 -3.25
CA SER A 11 -7.26 11.83 -2.25
C SER A 11 -8.27 11.39 -1.18
N ILE A 12 -9.00 10.31 -1.45
CA ILE A 12 -10.03 9.76 -0.54
C ILE A 12 -9.45 8.65 0.35
N MET A 13 -8.31 8.07 -0.01
CA MET A 13 -7.72 6.92 0.68
C MET A 13 -6.96 7.34 1.92
N ASP A 14 -7.27 6.72 3.05
CA ASP A 14 -6.57 6.94 4.31
C ASP A 14 -5.45 5.91 4.55
N LEU A 15 -4.78 6.02 5.70
CA LEU A 15 -3.69 5.12 6.05
C LEU A 15 -4.11 3.64 6.03
N GLU A 16 -5.32 3.32 6.47
CA GLU A 16 -5.82 1.94 6.55
C GLU A 16 -6.05 1.36 5.15
N ASP A 17 -6.56 2.18 4.23
CA ASP A 17 -6.73 1.80 2.82
C ASP A 17 -5.40 1.41 2.18
N TYR A 18 -4.36 2.24 2.33
CA TYR A 18 -3.03 1.93 1.80
C TYR A 18 -2.41 0.70 2.47
N GLN A 19 -2.65 0.49 3.76
CA GLN A 19 -2.20 -0.72 4.47
C GLN A 19 -2.90 -1.97 3.94
N ALA A 20 -4.20 -1.89 3.63
CA ALA A 20 -4.95 -2.97 3.01
C ALA A 20 -4.42 -3.29 1.60
N GLU A 21 -4.20 -2.28 0.76
CA GLU A 21 -3.63 -2.46 -0.57
C GLU A 21 -2.23 -3.11 -0.50
N ARG A 22 -1.39 -2.68 0.45
CA ARG A 22 -0.07 -3.27 0.69
C ARG A 22 -0.18 -4.75 1.05
N ALA A 23 -1.16 -5.13 1.88
CA ALA A 23 -1.38 -6.52 2.25
C ALA A 23 -1.80 -7.36 1.03
N MET A 24 -2.71 -6.84 0.19
CA MET A 24 -3.11 -7.50 -1.05
C MET A 24 -1.91 -7.67 -2.01
N GLN A 25 -1.10 -6.63 -2.17
CA GLN A 25 0.08 -6.67 -3.03
C GLN A 25 1.10 -7.73 -2.59
N LYS A 26 1.32 -7.87 -1.27
CA LYS A 26 2.14 -8.96 -0.71
C LYS A 26 1.55 -10.33 -1.01
N GLY A 27 0.24 -10.49 -0.84
CA GLY A 27 -0.47 -11.72 -1.17
C GLY A 27 -0.27 -12.14 -2.62
N ILE A 28 -0.37 -11.20 -3.55
CA ILE A 28 -0.15 -11.42 -4.99
C ILE A 28 1.29 -11.89 -5.26
N ILE A 29 2.30 -11.26 -4.65
CA ILE A 29 3.71 -11.67 -4.79
C ILE A 29 3.90 -13.11 -4.29
N HIS A 30 3.35 -13.43 -3.12
CA HIS A 30 3.43 -14.78 -2.56
C HIS A 30 2.74 -15.82 -3.45
N ALA A 31 1.57 -15.50 -4.01
CA ALA A 31 0.86 -16.37 -4.92
C ALA A 31 1.66 -16.65 -6.19
N MET A 32 2.26 -15.62 -6.81
CA MET A 32 3.14 -15.80 -7.98
C MET A 32 4.35 -16.68 -7.67
N ARG A 33 5.01 -16.45 -6.53
CA ARG A 33 6.16 -17.27 -6.09
C ARG A 33 5.78 -18.72 -5.88
N ARG A 34 4.63 -18.98 -5.26
CA ARG A 34 4.11 -20.34 -5.04
C ARG A 34 3.75 -21.03 -6.34
N ALA A 35 3.04 -20.35 -7.24
CA ALA A 35 2.70 -20.89 -8.56
C ALA A 35 3.96 -21.30 -9.33
N ARG A 36 4.99 -20.44 -9.31
CA ARG A 36 6.29 -20.74 -9.93
C ARG A 36 6.98 -21.95 -9.30
N ALA A 37 7.01 -22.03 -7.97
CA ALA A 37 7.64 -23.15 -7.25
C ALA A 37 6.94 -24.49 -7.50
N LEU A 38 5.62 -24.47 -7.74
CA LEU A 38 4.81 -25.65 -8.03
C LEU A 38 4.70 -25.96 -9.53
N GLY A 39 5.29 -25.13 -10.41
CA GLY A 39 5.19 -25.29 -11.85
C GLY A 39 3.78 -25.07 -12.41
N THR A 40 2.92 -24.32 -11.69
CA THR A 40 1.54 -24.05 -12.08
C THR A 40 1.37 -22.64 -12.64
N ASP A 41 0.38 -22.46 -13.53
CA ASP A 41 0.02 -21.14 -14.03
C ASP A 41 -0.54 -20.27 -12.91
N PHE A 42 -0.11 -19.01 -12.87
CA PHE A 42 -0.73 -17.98 -12.05
C PHE A 42 -1.96 -17.42 -12.77
N ILE A 43 -3.11 -17.39 -12.10
CA ILE A 43 -4.36 -16.87 -12.67
C ILE A 43 -4.59 -15.47 -12.12
N MET A 44 -4.82 -14.50 -13.00
CA MET A 44 -5.17 -13.14 -12.62
C MET A 44 -6.27 -12.57 -13.52
N GLU A 45 -7.03 -11.63 -13.01
CA GLU A 45 -7.94 -10.83 -13.81
C GLU A 45 -7.21 -9.59 -14.35
N ASP A 46 -7.39 -9.31 -15.63
CA ASP A 46 -6.87 -8.11 -16.30
C ASP A 46 -7.92 -7.59 -17.28
N ALA A 47 -8.38 -6.35 -17.04
CA ALA A 47 -9.46 -5.70 -17.79
C ALA A 47 -10.72 -6.57 -17.92
N GLY A 48 -11.21 -7.11 -16.80
CA GLY A 48 -12.42 -7.94 -16.75
C GLY A 48 -12.25 -9.36 -17.32
N LYS A 49 -11.03 -9.77 -17.65
CA LYS A 49 -10.73 -11.07 -18.25
C LYS A 49 -9.74 -11.85 -17.44
N MET A 50 -10.08 -13.11 -17.15
CA MET A 50 -9.15 -14.05 -16.55
C MET A 50 -8.03 -14.40 -17.53
N LYS A 51 -6.79 -14.23 -17.07
CA LYS A 51 -5.56 -14.56 -17.80
C LYS A 51 -4.77 -15.59 -17.02
N LYS A 52 -4.21 -16.56 -17.75
CA LYS A 52 -3.22 -17.49 -17.24
C LYS A 52 -1.83 -16.95 -17.53
N VAL A 53 -0.98 -16.94 -16.53
CA VAL A 53 0.40 -16.49 -16.63
C VAL A 53 1.30 -17.68 -16.31
N PRO A 54 2.03 -18.21 -17.30
CA PRO A 54 2.96 -19.30 -17.08
C PRO A 54 4.05 -18.95 -16.06
N PRO A 55 4.58 -19.91 -15.29
CA PRO A 55 5.67 -19.70 -14.33
C PRO A 55 6.82 -18.84 -14.85
N ARG A 56 7.25 -19.07 -16.10
CA ARG A 56 8.34 -18.34 -16.78
C ARG A 56 8.05 -16.85 -17.00
N ASP A 57 6.78 -16.47 -17.05
CA ASP A 57 6.33 -15.11 -17.35
C ASP A 57 5.99 -14.32 -16.07
N THR A 58 5.78 -15.02 -14.94
CA THR A 58 5.54 -14.39 -13.62
C THR A 58 6.66 -13.48 -13.08
N PRO A 59 7.98 -13.65 -13.37
CA PRO A 59 9.02 -12.77 -12.83
C PRO A 59 8.85 -11.30 -13.23
N ARG A 60 8.35 -11.04 -14.45
CA ARG A 60 8.09 -9.68 -14.92
C ARG A 60 6.96 -9.03 -14.14
N LEU A 61 5.90 -9.77 -13.86
CA LEU A 61 4.77 -9.28 -13.06
C LEU A 61 5.18 -9.09 -11.59
N GLU A 62 6.01 -9.98 -11.06
CA GLU A 62 6.57 -9.86 -9.72
C GLU A 62 7.38 -8.56 -9.55
N GLN A 63 8.20 -8.18 -10.54
CA GLN A 63 8.93 -6.91 -10.50
C GLN A 63 7.99 -5.68 -10.44
N GLN A 64 6.88 -5.71 -11.19
CA GLN A 64 5.90 -4.63 -11.16
C GLN A 64 5.18 -4.56 -9.80
N ALA A 65 4.83 -5.73 -9.25
CA ALA A 65 4.24 -5.86 -7.94
C ALA A 65 5.18 -5.35 -6.82
N LEU A 66 6.47 -5.63 -6.91
CA LEU A 66 7.48 -5.14 -5.97
C LEU A 66 7.64 -3.62 -6.06
N ALA A 67 7.66 -3.04 -7.27
CA ALA A 67 7.70 -1.59 -7.43
C ALA A 67 6.46 -0.91 -6.83
N ASN A 68 5.26 -1.49 -6.99
CA ASN A 68 4.06 -0.97 -6.36
C ASN A 68 4.13 -1.11 -4.82
N LEU A 69 4.66 -2.22 -4.32
CA LEU A 69 4.85 -2.42 -2.88
C LEU A 69 5.77 -1.36 -2.27
N ASP A 70 6.85 -1.00 -2.95
CA ASP A 70 7.77 0.07 -2.51
C ASP A 70 7.09 1.44 -2.51
N ARG A 71 6.26 1.73 -3.53
CA ARG A 71 5.43 2.94 -3.57
C ARG A 71 4.48 3.00 -2.36
N LEU A 72 3.75 1.92 -2.08
CA LEU A 72 2.82 1.84 -0.96
C LEU A 72 3.53 2.02 0.39
N ASN A 73 4.70 1.40 0.56
CA ASN A 73 5.51 1.58 1.77
C ASN A 73 5.89 3.05 2.01
N ARG A 74 6.23 3.82 0.95
CA ARG A 74 6.56 5.24 1.07
C ARG A 74 5.35 6.08 1.48
N ILE A 75 4.21 5.86 0.83
CA ILE A 75 2.95 6.58 1.14
C ILE A 75 2.54 6.33 2.60
N ILE A 76 2.55 5.06 3.03
CA ILE A 76 2.24 4.68 4.41
C ILE A 76 3.17 5.39 5.41
N ALA A 77 4.49 5.39 5.14
CA ALA A 77 5.45 6.05 6.02
C ALA A 77 5.20 7.57 6.11
N GLU A 78 4.85 8.22 5.00
CA GLU A 78 4.51 9.65 4.99
C GLU A 78 3.24 9.95 5.78
N LEU A 79 2.20 9.11 5.65
CA LEU A 79 0.94 9.25 6.38
C LEU A 79 1.12 9.01 7.89
N GLU A 80 1.90 7.99 8.26
CA GLU A 80 2.25 7.71 9.65
C GLU A 80 3.03 8.89 10.27
N ALA A 81 4.03 9.43 9.57
CA ALA A 81 4.79 10.59 10.04
C ALA A 81 3.91 11.84 10.24
N LYS A 82 2.95 12.09 9.34
CA LYS A 82 1.98 13.20 9.48
C LYS A 82 1.08 13.01 10.70
N ARG A 83 0.59 11.79 10.94
CA ARG A 83 -0.23 11.46 12.12
C ARG A 83 0.54 11.66 13.42
N THR A 84 1.78 11.20 13.50
CA THR A 84 2.65 11.39 14.67
C THR A 84 2.95 12.87 14.90
N SER A 85 3.26 13.63 13.85
CA SER A 85 3.53 15.07 13.94
C SER A 85 2.32 15.88 14.41
N ALA A 86 1.12 15.52 13.94
CA ALA A 86 -0.13 16.13 14.38
C ALA A 86 -0.46 15.83 15.85
N ALA A 87 -0.16 14.61 16.32
CA ALA A 87 -0.32 14.25 17.73
C ALA A 87 0.60 15.08 18.64
N VAL A 88 1.87 15.25 18.26
CA VAL A 88 2.84 16.05 19.02
C VAL A 88 2.46 17.54 19.08
N LEU A 89 1.84 18.08 18.03
CA LEU A 89 1.39 19.49 18.01
C LEU A 89 0.17 19.76 18.91
N ASN A 90 -0.65 18.74 19.19
CA ASN A 90 -1.81 18.86 20.08
C ASN A 90 -1.45 18.78 21.57
N ASP A 91 -0.26 18.29 21.93
CA ASP A 91 0.28 18.31 23.30
C ASP A 91 0.90 19.68 23.66
N ARG A 92 0.16 20.78 23.45
CA ARG A 92 0.57 22.08 24.00
C ARG A 92 0.42 22.06 25.54
N PRO A 93 1.38 22.63 26.30
CA PRO A 93 1.25 22.71 27.75
C PRO A 93 -0.03 23.47 28.11
N ALA A 94 -0.76 22.95 29.10
CA ALA A 94 -1.95 23.60 29.66
C ALA A 94 -1.65 25.07 29.94
N ALA A 95 -2.58 25.95 29.56
CA ALA A 95 -2.46 27.39 29.78
C ALA A 95 -2.00 27.67 31.22
N PRO A 96 -1.06 28.61 31.45
CA PRO A 96 -0.64 28.94 32.79
C PRO A 96 -1.87 29.38 33.61
N PRO A 97 -1.94 29.02 34.91
CA PRO A 97 -3.08 29.37 35.74
C PRO A 97 -3.29 30.88 35.68
N SER A 98 -4.53 31.29 35.36
CA SER A 98 -4.93 32.68 35.27
C SER A 98 -4.53 33.41 36.55
N ALA A 99 -3.69 34.43 36.40
CA ALA A 99 -3.26 35.30 37.48
C ALA A 99 -4.38 36.28 37.83
N ASP A 100 -5.50 35.77 38.35
CA ASP A 100 -6.48 36.60 39.05
C ASP A 100 -6.30 36.36 40.54
N LYS A 101 -5.37 37.12 41.11
CA LYS A 101 -5.32 37.41 42.54
C LYS A 101 -5.47 38.90 42.74
N TYR A 102 -6.48 39.22 43.57
CA TYR A 102 -6.81 40.49 44.22
C TYR A 102 -7.72 41.45 43.44
#